data_AF-W6PHF1-F1
#
_entry.id   AF-W6PHF1-F1
#
_cell.length_a   1.000
_cell.length_b   1.000
_cell.length_c   1.000
_cell.angle_alpha   90.00
_cell.angle_beta   90.00
_cell.angle_gamma   90.00
#
_symmetry.space_group_name_H-M   'P 1'
#
loop_
_entity.id
_entity.type
_entity.pdbx_description
1 polymer ?
#
loop_
_entity_poly.entity_id
_entity_poly.type
_entity_poly.pdbx_seq_one_letter_code
_entity_poly.pdbx_strand_id
1 'polypeptide(L)' 'MVVDFTRIKEVVTEKLDHQNLNEVLPFNPTAENIARWVCKQIPQCYKVEVQESEGNIVIYEKDPSGAEGQE' A
#
# COMPACT_ATOMS: atom_id res chain seq x y z
N MET A 1 18.52 -11.89 0.77
CA MET A 1 17.51 -10.88 1.20
C MET A 1 16.54 -10.67 0.05
N VAL A 2 15.24 -10.62 0.32
CA VAL A 2 14.19 -10.46 -0.71
C VAL A 2 14.06 -8.98 -1.14
N VAL A 3 14.08 -8.08 -0.17
CA VAL A 3 14.11 -6.62 -0.33
C VAL A 3 14.69 -6.00 0.95
N ASP A 4 15.30 -4.82 0.85
CA ASP A 4 15.83 -4.08 2.01
C ASP A 4 14.69 -3.44 2.81
N PHE A 5 14.67 -3.64 4.13
CA PHE A 5 13.64 -3.07 5.01
C PHE A 5 13.69 -1.55 5.09
N THR A 6 14.87 -0.95 4.97
CA THR A 6 15.05 0.50 4.88
C THR A 6 14.35 1.03 3.64
N ARG A 7 14.51 0.33 2.51
CA ARG A 7 13.86 0.72 1.25
C ARG A 7 12.34 0.64 1.34
N ILE A 8 11.80 -0.40 1.99
CA ILE A 8 10.35 -0.52 2.24
C ILE A 8 9.86 0.69 3.04
N LYS A 9 10.57 1.04 4.13
CA LYS A 9 10.20 2.16 4.99
C LYS A 9 10.19 3.47 4.22
N GLU A 10 11.28 3.82 3.53
CA GLU A 10 11.41 5.06 2.75
C GLU A 10 10.23 5.26 1.79
N VAL A 11 9.94 4.25 0.98
CA VAL A 11 8.89 4.30 -0.04
C VAL A 11 7.51 4.63 0.53
N VAL A 12 7.20 4.12 1.73
CA VAL A 12 5.91 4.36 2.39
C VAL A 12 5.92 5.71 3.13
N THR A 13 6.96 5.98 3.93
CA THR A 13 6.98 7.16 4.81
C THR A 13 7.22 8.46 4.04
N GLU A 14 8.06 8.47 3.00
CA GLU A 14 8.34 9.70 2.23
C GLU A 14 7.08 10.26 1.55
N LYS A 15 6.11 9.41 1.24
CA LYS A 15 4.91 9.79 0.50
C LYS A 15 3.67 10.00 1.37
N LEU A 16 3.54 9.24 2.47
CA LEU A 16 2.32 9.22 3.28
C LEU A 16 2.47 9.95 4.62
N ASP A 17 3.66 9.99 5.22
CA ASP A 17 3.85 10.53 6.56
C ASP A 17 3.77 12.06 6.56
N HIS A 18 3.04 12.65 7.52
CA HIS A 18 2.84 14.10 7.63
C HIS A 18 2.33 14.80 6.35
N GLN A 19 1.63 14.08 5.46
CA GLN A 19 1.04 14.64 4.25
C GLN A 19 -0.48 14.70 4.31
N ASN A 20 -1.07 15.62 3.54
CA ASN A 20 -2.47 15.53 3.18
C ASN A 20 -2.63 14.49 2.06
N LEU A 21 -3.18 13.32 2.39
CA LEU A 21 -3.30 12.18 1.46
C LEU A 21 -4.05 12.53 0.17
N ASN A 22 -5.02 13.44 0.23
CA ASN A 22 -5.81 13.87 -0.93
C ASN A 22 -4.98 14.63 -1.97
N GLU A 23 -3.89 15.29 -1.54
CA GLU A 23 -3.02 16.10 -2.42
C GLU A 23 -1.88 15.26 -3.02
N VAL A 24 -1.49 14.16 -2.35
CA VAL A 24 -0.32 13.34 -2.72
C VAL A 24 -0.67 12.04 -3.42
N LEU A 25 -1.90 11.53 -3.24
CA LEU A 25 -2.40 10.33 -3.90
C LEU A 25 -3.37 10.70 -5.02
N PRO A 26 -3.25 10.12 -6.23
CA PRO A 26 -4.10 10.45 -7.37
C PRO A 26 -5.47 9.72 -7.32
N PHE A 27 -5.93 9.32 -6.13
CA PHE A 27 -7.13 8.54 -5.90
C PHE A 27 -7.72 8.87 -4.53
N ASN A 28 -8.98 8.47 -4.28
CA ASN A 28 -9.61 8.63 -2.97
C ASN A 28 -8.88 7.76 -1.91
N PRO A 29 -8.25 8.35 -0.88
CA PRO A 29 -7.34 7.62 0.02
C PRO A 29 -8.09 6.83 1.10
N THR A 30 -8.93 5.89 0.68
CA THR A 30 -9.50 4.87 1.56
C THR A 30 -8.44 3.82 1.93
N ALA A 31 -8.64 3.09 3.02
CA ALA A 31 -7.70 2.06 3.47
C ALA A 31 -7.44 0.98 2.41
N GLU A 32 -8.46 0.59 1.63
CA GLU A 32 -8.37 -0.34 0.50
C GLU A 32 -7.46 0.17 -0.61
N ASN A 33 -7.66 1.44 -1.01
CA ASN A 33 -6.87 2.04 -2.08
C ASN A 33 -5.42 2.27 -1.66
N ILE A 34 -5.19 2.66 -0.40
CA ILE A 34 -3.86 2.78 0.18
C ILE A 34 -3.17 1.41 0.20
N ALA A 35 -3.85 0.36 0.68
CA ALA A 35 -3.29 -0.99 0.73
C ALA A 35 -2.86 -1.49 -0.66
N ARG A 36 -3.73 -1.29 -1.67
CA ARG A 36 -3.43 -1.61 -3.07
C ARG A 36 -2.24 -0.81 -3.59
N TRP A 37 -2.17 0.49 -3.30
CA TRP A 37 -1.09 1.36 -3.75
C TRP A 37 0.27 0.99 -3.14
N VAL A 38 0.31 0.74 -1.82
CA VAL A 38 1.53 0.32 -1.11
C VAL A 38 2.03 -1.01 -1.69
N CYS A 39 1.13 -1.97 -1.94
CA CYS A 39 1.50 -3.26 -2.51
C CYS A 39 2.17 -3.12 -3.89
N LYS A 40 1.75 -2.13 -4.69
CA LYS A 40 2.32 -1.85 -6.01
C LYS A 40 3.70 -1.21 -5.96
N GLN A 41 4.12 -0.61 -4.84
CA GLN A 41 5.43 0.05 -4.76
C GLN A 41 6.59 -0.94 -4.62
N ILE A 42 6.32 -2.16 -4.14
CA ILE A 42 7.33 -3.17 -3.85
C ILE A 42 7.00 -4.42 -4.67
N PRO A 43 7.80 -4.77 -5.70
CA PRO A 43 7.48 -5.89 -6.60
C PRO A 43 7.27 -7.25 -5.90
N GLN A 44 7.96 -7.46 -4.79
CA GLN A 44 7.91 -8.69 -3.98
C GLN A 44 6.81 -8.66 -2.91
N CYS A 45 6.09 -7.55 -2.76
CA CYS A 45 5.00 -7.44 -1.79
C CYS A 45 3.77 -8.18 -2.32
N TYR A 46 3.29 -9.13 -1.52
CA TYR A 46 2.10 -9.92 -1.84
C TYR A 46 0.92 -9.60 -0.92
N LYS A 47 1.16 -8.96 0.23
CA LYS A 47 0.15 -8.62 1.23
C LYS A 47 0.47 -7.28 1.88
N VAL A 48 -0.55 -6.44 2.02
CA VAL A 48 -0.50 -5.19 2.78
C VAL A 48 -1.69 -5.15 3.74
N GLU A 49 -1.42 -4.73 4.97
CA GLU A 49 -2.43 -4.50 5.99
C GLU A 49 -2.41 -3.01 6.35
N VAL A 50 -3.56 -2.35 6.23
CA VAL A 50 -3.75 -0.95 6.60
C VAL A 50 -4.75 -0.89 7.72
N GLN A 51 -4.36 -0.23 8.81
CA GLN A 51 -5.22 0.00 9.96
C GLN A 51 -5.50 1.51 10.06
N GLU A 52 -6.73 1.92 9.76
CA GLU A 52 -7.14 3.32 9.82
C GLU A 52 -7.41 3.76 11.27
N SER A 53 -8.03 2.86 12.04
CA SER A 53 -8.38 3.06 13.45
C SER A 53 -8.29 1.72 14.18
N GLU A 54 -8.28 1.75 15.51
CA GLU A 54 -8.21 0.52 16.30
C GLU A 54 -9.34 -0.47 15.88
N GLY A 55 -8.95 -1.67 15.45
CA GLY A 55 -9.89 -2.68 14.94
C GLY A 55 -10.46 -2.47 13.54
N ASN A 56 -10.27 -1.30 12.90
CA ASN A 56 -10.67 -1.07 11.51
C ASN A 56 -9.49 -1.37 10.57
N ILE A 57 -9.44 -2.60 10.09
CA ILE A 57 -8.31 -3.16 9.34
C ILE A 57 -8.76 -3.59 7.96
N VAL A 58 -7.98 -3.19 6.95
CA VAL A 58 -8.12 -3.63 5.58
C VAL A 58 -6.88 -4.42 5.17
N ILE A 59 -7.10 -5.54 4.50
CA ILE A 59 -6.05 -6.40 3.97
C ILE A 59 -6.18 -6.46 2.45
N TYR A 60 -5.09 -6.14 1.75
CA TYR A 60 -4.95 -6.37 0.32
C TYR A 60 -3.96 -7.51 0.08
N GLU A 61 -4.38 -8.53 -0.66
CA GLU A 61 -3.53 -9.65 -1.08
C GLU A 61 -3.46 -9.68 -2.62
N LYS A 62 -2.25 -9.72 -3.16
CA LYS A 62 -2.00 -9.82 -4.59
C LYS A 62 -2.15 -11.27 -5.04
N ASP A 63 -3.01 -11.49 -6.02
CA ASP A 63 -3.22 -12.83 -6.56
C ASP A 63 -1.93 -13.37 -7.21
N PRO A 64 -1.50 -14.61 -6.90
CA PRO A 64 -0.29 -15.20 -7.46
C PRO A 64 -0.36 -15.45 -8.97
N SER A 65 -1.56 -15.42 -9.56
CA SER A 65 -1.77 -15.68 -10.99
C SER A 65 -1.49 -14.48 -11.91
N GLY A 66 -1.16 -13.29 -11.37
CA GLY A 66 -0.74 -12.13 -12.17
C GLY A 66 -1.86 -11.46 -12.99
N ALA A 67 -3.11 -11.91 -12.85
CA ALA A 67 -4.27 -11.23 -13.41
C ALA A 67 -4.62 -10.03 -12.53
N GLU A 68 -3.95 -8.89 -12.76
CA GLU A 68 -4.50 -7.62 -12.29
C GLU A 68 -5.79 -7.36 -13.09
N GLY A 69 -6.94 -7.68 -12.48
CA GLY A 69 -8.24 -7.27 -12.97
C GLY A 69 -8.22 -5.77 -13.25
N GLN A 70 -8.26 -5.44 -14.54
CA GLN A 70 -8.58 -4.10 -15.01
C GLN A 70 -10.07 -3.90 -14.74
N GLU A 71 -10.37 -3.08 -13.75
CA GLU A 71 -11.60 -2.31 -13.67
C GLU A 71 -11.24 -0.84 -13.90
#